data_AF-A0A0R0M0A4-F1
#
_entry.id   AF-A0A0R0M0A4-F1
#
_cell.length_a   1.000
_cell.length_b   1.000
_cell.length_c   1.000
_cell.angle_alpha   90.00
_cell.angle_beta   90.00
_cell.angle_gamma   90.00
#
_symmetry.space_group_name_H-M   'P 1'
#
loop_
_entity.id
_entity.type
_entity.pdbx_description
1 polymer ?
#
loop_
_entity_poly.entity_id
_entity_poly.type
_entity_poly.pdbx_seq_one_letter_code
_entity_poly.pdbx_strand_id
1 'polypeptide(L)'
;MTDNTQKISRNALKSLFNQFDFSKKGHLTDFEYKALCYSQMIRPVNKNEKVSFEELEATFDNQNATKEEEDSDDSILQFFYFLSSDHEFITEQSLKKATTNLSLDIDYKKMIHSFSDTGQIDFKTFKNIFRGCRL
;
A
#
# COMPACT_ATOMS: atom_id res chain seq x y z
N MET A 1 20.93 -17.31 -12.88
CA MET A 1 20.52 -16.15 -12.06
C MET A 1 19.46 -16.67 -11.11
N THR A 2 19.76 -16.74 -9.81
CA THR A 2 18.84 -17.29 -8.81
C THR A 2 17.82 -16.22 -8.45
N ASP A 3 16.56 -16.45 -8.84
CA ASP A 3 15.40 -15.73 -8.34
C ASP A 3 15.41 -15.83 -6.81
N ASN A 4 15.65 -14.69 -6.16
CA ASN A 4 15.73 -14.58 -4.71
C ASN A 4 14.48 -13.86 -4.19
N THR A 5 13.31 -14.23 -4.70
CA THR A 5 12.03 -13.78 -4.17
C THR A 5 11.84 -14.49 -2.83
N GLN A 6 12.28 -13.84 -1.75
CA GLN A 6 12.06 -14.35 -0.40
C GLN A 6 10.56 -14.50 -0.17
N LYS A 7 10.09 -15.74 -0.15
CA LYS A 7 8.71 -16.07 0.20
C LYS A 7 8.46 -15.60 1.64
N ILE A 8 7.54 -14.64 1.82
CA ILE A 8 7.09 -14.24 3.15
C ILE A 8 6.62 -15.50 3.89
N SER A 9 7.16 -15.73 5.09
CA SER A 9 6.70 -16.86 5.90
C SER A 9 5.24 -16.67 6.28
N ARG A 10 4.47 -17.76 6.37
CA ARG A 10 3.07 -17.74 6.79
C ARG A 10 2.83 -16.93 8.08
N ASN A 11 3.73 -17.04 9.05
CA ASN A 11 3.64 -16.31 10.31
C ASN A 11 3.83 -14.80 10.12
N ALA A 12 4.75 -14.39 9.24
CA ALA A 12 4.94 -13.00 8.88
C ALA A 12 3.73 -12.45 8.11
N LEU A 13 3.16 -13.21 7.17
CA LEU A 13 1.94 -12.84 6.46
C LEU A 13 0.75 -12.70 7.42
N LYS A 14 0.64 -13.59 8.41
CA LYS A 14 -0.42 -13.54 9.42
C LYS A 14 -0.28 -12.32 10.33
N SER A 15 0.96 -11.96 10.68
CA SER A 15 1.23 -10.72 11.41
C SER A 15 0.82 -9.49 10.59
N LEU A 16 1.14 -9.45 9.30
CA LEU A 16 0.73 -8.38 8.39
C LEU A 16 -0.80 -8.31 8.27
N PHE A 17 -1.45 -9.44 8.02
CA PHE A 17 -2.92 -9.51 7.96
C PHE A 17 -3.56 -8.90 9.22
N ASN A 18 -3.06 -9.26 10.41
CA ASN A 18 -3.60 -8.71 11.67
C ASN A 18 -3.32 -7.22 11.86
N GLN A 19 -2.23 -6.68 11.28
CA GLN A 19 -1.94 -5.24 11.32
C GLN A 19 -2.89 -4.44 10.44
N PHE A 20 -3.32 -5.00 9.32
CA PHE A 20 -4.22 -4.35 8.37
C PHE A 20 -5.71 -4.67 8.60
N ASP A 21 -6.07 -5.69 9.38
CA ASP A 21 -7.44 -5.89 9.91
C ASP A 21 -7.71 -4.90 11.04
N PHE A 22 -7.78 -3.60 10.70
CA PHE A 22 -8.00 -2.52 11.66
C PHE A 22 -9.32 -2.70 12.41
N SER A 23 -10.31 -3.27 11.71
CA SER A 23 -11.63 -3.51 12.25
C SER A 23 -11.75 -4.77 13.12
N LYS A 24 -10.70 -5.61 13.17
CA LYS A 24 -10.63 -6.88 13.92
C LYS A 24 -11.78 -7.83 13.58
N LYS A 25 -12.21 -7.84 12.32
CA LYS A 25 -13.36 -8.64 11.86
C LYS A 25 -12.95 -10.01 11.32
N GLY A 26 -11.66 -10.34 11.34
CA GLY A 26 -11.12 -11.60 10.82
C GLY A 26 -11.06 -11.64 9.29
N HIS A 27 -11.21 -10.49 8.63
CA HIS A 27 -11.09 -10.31 7.18
C HIS A 27 -10.64 -8.88 6.91
N LEU A 28 -9.92 -8.68 5.81
CA LEU A 28 -9.60 -7.37 5.29
C LEU A 28 -10.75 -6.91 4.41
N THR A 29 -11.25 -5.70 4.62
CA THR A 29 -12.06 -4.99 3.62
C THR A 29 -11.26 -4.79 2.34
N ASP A 30 -11.93 -4.56 1.20
CA ASP A 30 -11.27 -4.20 -0.07
C ASP A 30 -10.17 -3.14 0.11
N PHE A 31 -10.47 -2.12 0.92
CA PHE A 31 -9.54 -1.06 1.27
C PHE A 31 -8.32 -1.57 2.06
N GLU A 32 -8.53 -2.32 3.15
CA GLU A 32 -7.45 -2.87 3.99
C GLU A 32 -6.57 -3.86 3.20
N TYR A 33 -7.17 -4.68 2.35
CA TYR A 33 -6.49 -5.64 1.49
C TYR A 33 -5.58 -4.93 0.47
N LYS A 34 -6.12 -3.91 -0.22
CA LYS A 34 -5.34 -3.08 -1.14
C LYS A 34 -4.16 -2.44 -0.41
N ALA A 35 -4.39 -1.82 0.73
CA ALA A 35 -3.33 -1.20 1.52
C ALA A 35 -2.22 -2.20 1.90
N LEU A 36 -2.58 -3.42 2.32
CA LEU A 36 -1.61 -4.47 2.62
C LEU A 36 -0.81 -4.86 1.38
N CYS A 37 -1.48 -5.19 0.27
CA CYS A 37 -0.82 -5.56 -0.98
C CYS A 37 0.21 -4.51 -1.40
N TYR A 38 -0.15 -3.22 -1.46
CA TYR A 38 0.79 -2.18 -1.87
C TYR A 38 1.90 -1.93 -0.87
N SER A 39 1.67 -2.13 0.45
CA SER A 39 2.75 -2.06 1.45
C SER A 39 3.85 -3.10 1.17
N GLN A 40 3.50 -4.20 0.53
CA GLN A 40 4.42 -5.27 0.13
C GLN A 40 4.86 -5.15 -1.33
N MET A 41 4.56 -4.02 -2.00
CA MET A 41 4.80 -3.80 -3.44
C MET A 41 4.13 -4.87 -4.32
N ILE A 42 3.00 -5.36 -3.87
CA ILE A 42 2.21 -6.40 -4.50
C ILE A 42 0.93 -5.79 -5.06
N ARG A 43 0.51 -6.25 -6.24
CA ARG A 43 -0.78 -5.85 -6.81
C ARG A 43 -1.92 -6.69 -6.19
N PRO A 44 -3.00 -6.05 -5.70
CA PRO A 44 -4.20 -6.76 -5.26
C PRO A 44 -4.89 -7.39 -6.48
N VAL A 45 -5.14 -8.69 -6.43
CA VAL A 45 -5.78 -9.45 -7.53
C VAL A 45 -7.20 -9.89 -7.20
N ASN A 46 -7.58 -9.80 -5.93
CA ASN A 46 -8.91 -10.19 -5.48
C ASN A 46 -9.91 -9.05 -5.69
N LYS A 47 -11.09 -9.36 -6.24
CA LYS A 47 -12.22 -8.43 -6.44
C LYS A 47 -13.27 -8.56 -5.32
N ASN A 48 -13.04 -9.44 -4.34
CA ASN A 48 -13.96 -9.64 -3.23
C ASN A 48 -13.96 -8.42 -2.29
N GLU A 49 -15.15 -8.03 -1.82
CA GLU A 49 -15.31 -6.93 -0.86
C GLU A 49 -14.64 -7.22 0.49
N LYS A 50 -14.38 -8.50 0.77
CA LYS A 50 -13.77 -9.02 1.99
C LYS A 50 -12.79 -10.12 1.63
N VAL A 51 -11.59 -10.06 2.20
CA VAL A 51 -10.50 -11.01 1.96
C VAL A 51 -10.09 -11.67 3.27
N SER A 52 -10.25 -12.98 3.37
CA SER A 52 -9.79 -13.77 4.53
C SER A 52 -8.26 -13.96 4.52
N PHE A 53 -7.71 -14.45 5.63
CA PHE A 53 -6.28 -14.76 5.70
C PHE A 53 -5.89 -15.86 4.68
N GLU A 54 -6.75 -16.86 4.50
CA GLU A 54 -6.54 -17.95 3.56
C GLU A 54 -6.54 -17.47 2.10
N GLU A 55 -7.45 -16.54 1.75
CA GLU A 55 -7.49 -15.90 0.43
C GLU A 55 -6.27 -15.01 0.19
N LEU A 56 -5.80 -14.31 1.22
CA LEU A 56 -4.56 -13.54 1.18
C LEU A 56 -3.34 -14.45 0.99
N GLU A 57 -3.26 -15.54 1.74
CA GLU A 57 -2.21 -16.56 1.66
C GLU A 57 -2.13 -17.15 0.24
N ALA A 58 -3.28 -17.52 -0.33
CA ALA A 58 -3.35 -17.98 -1.71
C ALA A 58 -2.92 -16.91 -2.72
N THR A 59 -3.22 -15.63 -2.46
CA THR A 59 -2.77 -14.53 -3.32
C THR A 59 -1.25 -14.39 -3.31
N PHE A 60 -0.62 -14.45 -2.14
CA PHE A 60 0.83 -14.33 -1.98
C PHE A 60 1.59 -15.54 -2.51
N ASP A 61 1.00 -16.73 -2.45
CA ASP A 61 1.57 -17.95 -3.04
C ASP A 61 1.53 -17.95 -4.57
N ASN A 62 0.53 -17.31 -5.18
CA ASN A 62 0.30 -17.33 -6.64
C ASN A 62 0.93 -16.14 -7.41
N GLN A 63 1.59 -15.21 -6.74
CA GLN A 63 2.10 -13.96 -7.34
C GLN A 63 3.25 -14.08 -8.33
N ASN A 64 3.70 -15.31 -8.65
CA ASN A 64 4.52 -15.53 -9.83
C ASN A 64 3.70 -15.48 -11.15
N ALA A 65 2.38 -15.29 -11.12
CA ALA A 65 1.52 -15.60 -12.27
C ALA A 65 0.69 -14.46 -12.91
N THR A 66 0.60 -13.24 -12.36
CA THR A 66 -0.25 -12.20 -12.96
C THR A 66 0.48 -10.91 -13.29
N LYS A 67 0.98 -10.89 -14.53
CA LYS A 67 1.27 -9.69 -15.31
C LYS A 67 -0.03 -8.97 -15.69
N GLU A 68 0.06 -7.64 -15.78
CA GLU A 68 -0.76 -6.76 -16.62
C GLU A 68 -2.21 -6.48 -16.17
N GLU A 69 -2.37 -5.56 -15.21
CA GLU A 69 -3.31 -4.45 -15.40
C GLU A 69 -2.48 -3.16 -15.26
N GLU A 70 -2.55 -2.25 -16.23
CA GLU A 70 -1.92 -0.93 -16.16
C GLU A 70 -2.46 -0.16 -14.93
N ASP A 71 -1.58 0.52 -14.19
CA ASP A 71 -2.00 1.40 -13.09
C ASP A 71 -2.88 2.53 -13.63
N SER A 72 -4.20 2.33 -13.63
CA SER A 72 -5.15 3.36 -14.06
C SER A 72 -5.03 4.58 -13.14
N ASP A 73 -5.22 5.77 -13.69
CA ASP A 73 -5.17 7.01 -12.89
C ASP A 73 -6.18 6.95 -11.72
N ASP A 74 -7.32 6.27 -11.89
CA ASP A 74 -8.34 6.08 -10.84
C ASP A 74 -7.83 5.24 -9.66
N SER A 75 -7.06 4.19 -9.93
CA SER A 75 -6.47 3.36 -8.86
C SER A 75 -5.45 4.16 -8.05
N ILE A 76 -4.59 4.93 -8.73
CA ILE A 76 -3.58 5.80 -8.10
C ILE A 76 -4.26 6.89 -7.27
N LEU A 77 -5.37 7.44 -7.76
CA LEU A 77 -6.14 8.49 -7.09
C LEU A 77 -6.70 8.02 -5.74
N GLN A 78 -7.15 6.78 -5.63
CA GLN A 78 -7.63 6.24 -4.35
C GLN A 78 -6.51 6.18 -3.30
N PHE A 79 -5.27 5.85 -3.69
CA PHE A 79 -4.12 5.86 -2.77
C PHE A 79 -3.75 7.28 -2.37
N PHE A 80 -3.82 8.20 -3.33
CA PHE A 80 -3.58 9.60 -3.04
C PHE A 80 -4.53 10.10 -1.96
N TYR A 81 -5.83 9.85 -2.09
CA TYR A 81 -6.83 10.27 -1.09
C TYR A 81 -6.62 9.62 0.27
N PHE A 82 -6.21 8.35 0.32
CA PHE A 82 -5.86 7.72 1.59
C PHE A 82 -4.70 8.46 2.29
N LEU A 83 -3.59 8.67 1.57
CA LEU A 83 -2.39 9.27 2.13
C LEU A 83 -2.55 10.78 2.40
N SER A 84 -3.41 11.46 1.64
CA SER A 84 -3.76 12.86 1.88
C SER A 84 -4.84 13.01 2.96
N SER A 85 -5.47 11.92 3.41
CA SER A 85 -6.65 11.96 4.29
C SER A 85 -7.77 12.83 3.70
N ASP A 86 -8.10 12.60 2.42
CA ASP A 86 -9.11 13.33 1.63
C ASP A 86 -8.80 14.82 1.40
N HIS A 87 -7.52 15.22 1.52
CA HIS A 87 -7.06 16.57 1.19
C HIS A 87 -6.40 16.64 -0.20
N GLU A 88 -6.18 17.86 -0.70
CA GLU A 88 -5.53 18.12 -1.99
C GLU A 88 -4.03 17.75 -2.04
N PHE A 89 -3.41 17.51 -0.88
CA PHE A 89 -1.97 17.23 -0.78
C PHE A 89 -1.68 16.16 0.27
N ILE A 90 -0.66 15.35 0.00
CA ILE A 90 -0.04 14.51 1.02
C ILE A 90 0.98 15.36 1.78
N THR A 91 0.83 15.43 3.09
CA THR A 91 1.69 16.17 4.02
C THR A 91 2.28 15.22 5.06
N GLU A 92 3.26 15.70 5.85
CA GLU A 92 3.76 14.96 7.00
C GLU A 92 2.62 14.50 7.93
N GLN A 93 1.67 15.40 8.20
CA GLN A 93 0.56 15.13 9.10
C GLN A 93 -0.42 14.10 8.52
N SER A 94 -0.75 14.21 7.23
CA SER A 94 -1.69 13.26 6.59
C SER A 94 -1.08 11.87 6.46
N LEU A 95 0.20 11.76 6.12
CA LEU A 95 0.94 10.49 6.12
C LEU A 95 0.99 9.86 7.50
N LYS A 96 1.35 10.65 8.53
CA LYS A 96 1.38 10.17 9.92
C LYS A 96 0.01 9.66 10.36
N LYS A 97 -1.07 10.37 9.99
CA LYS A 97 -2.44 9.94 10.27
C LYS A 97 -2.78 8.63 9.55
N ALA A 98 -2.52 8.55 8.24
CA ALA A 98 -2.80 7.36 7.42
C ALA A 98 -2.05 6.10 7.93
N THR A 99 -0.86 6.30 8.51
CA THR A 99 0.02 5.22 8.97
C THR A 99 0.02 5.03 10.49
N THR A 100 -0.83 5.73 11.25
CA THR A 100 -0.85 5.68 12.73
C THR A 100 -1.01 4.26 13.26
N ASN A 101 -1.76 3.41 12.55
CA ASN A 101 -2.00 2.03 12.97
C ASN A 101 -0.86 1.06 12.60
N LEU A 102 0.11 1.51 11.79
CA LEU A 102 1.16 0.64 11.25
C LEU A 102 2.41 0.55 12.14
N SER A 103 2.46 1.26 13.27
CA SER A 103 3.59 1.24 14.22
C SER A 103 4.96 1.40 13.55
N LEU A 104 5.04 2.28 12.55
CA LEU A 104 6.24 2.50 11.74
C LEU A 104 7.11 3.58 12.38
N ASP A 105 8.41 3.31 12.54
CA ASP A 105 9.42 4.32 12.92
C ASP A 105 9.94 5.00 11.65
N ILE A 106 9.16 5.95 11.12
CA ILE A 106 9.45 6.67 9.88
C ILE A 106 9.58 8.17 10.15
N ASP A 107 10.66 8.76 9.62
CA ASP A 107 10.79 10.21 9.50
C ASP A 107 9.96 10.70 8.30
N TYR A 108 8.67 10.91 8.53
CA TYR A 108 7.72 11.37 7.50
C TYR A 108 8.10 12.72 6.92
N LYS A 109 8.73 13.59 7.73
CA LYS A 109 9.20 14.89 7.27
C LYS A 109 10.26 14.71 6.20
N LYS A 110 11.28 13.90 6.47
CA LYS A 110 12.34 13.60 5.50
C LYS A 110 11.79 12.90 4.24
N MET A 111 10.84 11.99 4.42
CA MET A 111 10.20 11.29 3.30
C MET A 111 9.49 12.26 2.35
N ILE A 112 8.69 13.19 2.88
CA ILE A 112 8.02 14.22 2.08
C ILE A 112 9.04 15.15 1.40
N HIS A 113 10.05 15.63 2.14
CA HIS A 113 11.06 16.54 1.60
C HIS A 113 11.98 15.89 0.55
N SER A 114 11.99 14.55 0.46
CA SER A 114 12.71 13.85 -0.61
C SER A 114 12.04 14.05 -1.99
N PHE A 115 10.79 14.51 -2.01
CA PHE A 115 10.01 14.68 -3.24
C PHE A 115 9.35 16.07 -3.37
N SER A 116 9.41 16.91 -2.34
CA SER A 116 8.81 18.24 -2.34
C SER A 116 9.50 19.19 -1.37
N ASP A 117 10.04 20.29 -1.89
CA ASP A 117 10.64 21.35 -1.07
C ASP A 117 9.62 22.13 -0.23
N THR A 118 8.33 22.07 -0.59
CA THR A 118 7.25 22.78 0.11
C THR A 118 6.65 21.98 1.27
N GLY A 119 7.05 20.71 1.43
CA GLY A 119 6.44 19.83 2.43
C GLY A 119 5.07 19.26 2.01
N GLN A 120 4.70 19.38 0.74
CA GLN A 120 3.41 18.96 0.19
C GLN A 120 3.59 18.21 -1.13
N ILE A 121 3.01 17.01 -1.25
CA ILE A 121 3.02 16.23 -2.49
C ILE A 121 1.62 16.29 -3.11
N ASP A 122 1.52 16.87 -4.30
CA ASP A 122 0.28 16.89 -5.10
C ASP A 122 0.06 15.56 -5.83
N PHE A 123 -1.12 15.38 -6.42
CA PHE A 123 -1.45 14.13 -7.12
C PHE A 123 -0.51 13.82 -8.28
N LYS A 124 -0.07 14.84 -9.03
CA LYS A 124 0.83 14.67 -10.17
C LYS A 124 2.20 14.13 -9.73
N THR A 125 2.76 14.71 -8.67
CA THR A 125 4.03 14.31 -8.07
C THR A 125 3.90 12.93 -7.46
N PHE A 126 2.82 12.67 -6.72
CA PHE A 126 2.52 11.33 -6.20
C PHE A 126 2.44 10.28 -7.31
N LYS A 127 1.76 10.57 -8.41
CA LYS A 127 1.64 9.66 -9.55
C LYS A 127 3.00 9.35 -10.18
N ASN A 128 3.88 10.35 -10.31
CA ASN A 128 5.24 10.14 -10.82
C ASN A 128 6.06 9.25 -9.87
N ILE A 129 5.99 9.49 -8.56
CA ILE A 129 6.63 8.65 -7.54
C ILE A 129 6.10 7.21 -7.65
N PHE A 130 4.78 7.05 -7.69
CA PHE A 130 4.10 5.76 -7.70
C PHE A 130 4.47 4.92 -8.93
N ARG A 131 4.59 5.55 -10.10
CA ARG A 131 4.99 4.89 -11.35
C ARG A 131 6.50 4.72 -11.51
N GLY A 132 7.31 5.17 -10.55
CA GLY A 132 8.77 5.12 -10.64
C GLY A 132 9.34 6.00 -11.76
N CYS A 133 8.59 6.99 -12.24
CA CYS A 133 9.10 7.95 -13.21
C CYS A 133 10.07 8.90 -12.49
N ARG A 134 11.27 9.07 -13.05
CA ARG A 134 12.23 10.06 -12.54
C ARG A 134 11.59 11.45 -12.53
N LEU A 135 11.57 12.07 -11.36
CA LEU A 135 11.17 13.48 -11.15
C LEU A 135 12.19 14.42 -11.77
#